data_AF-A0A2C8F975-F1
#
_entry.id   AF-A0A2C8F975-F1
#
_cell.length_a   1.000
_cell.length_b   1.000
_cell.length_c   1.000
_cell.angle_alpha   90.00
_cell.angle_beta   90.00
_cell.angle_gamma   90.00
#
_symmetry.space_group_name_H-M   'P 1'
#
loop_
_entity.id
_entity.type
_entity.pdbx_description
1 polymer ?
#
loop_
_entity_poly.entity_id
_entity_poly.type
_entity_poly.pdbx_seq_one_letter_code
_entity_poly.pdbx_strand_id
1 'polypeptide(L)'
;MFFSSDGRWKNIVQVGGTASTMGLHIVSAIIVGLTLGYFLDDYFGTKPYLIMIFFVLGVMAGFKMVWEDFRKLQRRQEGQQHGSLKQEGEKSAGDD
;
A
#
# COMPACT_ATOMS: atom_id res chain seq x y z
N MET A 1 -26.39 3.11 30.31
CA MET A 1 -25.36 4.15 30.14
C MET A 1 -24.02 3.45 29.96
N PHE A 2 -23.74 2.96 28.75
CA PHE A 2 -22.51 2.22 28.44
C PHE A 2 -22.10 2.50 26.99
N PHE A 3 -20.83 2.88 26.83
CA PHE A 3 -20.09 3.13 25.58
C PHE A 3 -20.31 4.48 24.88
N SER A 4 -19.54 5.47 25.33
CA SER A 4 -19.05 6.52 24.45
C SER A 4 -17.99 5.92 23.52
N SER A 5 -18.24 5.95 22.21
CA SER A 5 -17.23 5.67 21.19
C SER A 5 -16.23 6.81 21.15
N ASP A 6 -15.14 6.64 21.89
CA ASP A 6 -13.98 7.53 21.85
C ASP A 6 -13.35 7.52 20.44
N GLY A 7 -13.07 8.71 19.89
CA GLY A 7 -12.44 8.90 18.57
C GLY A 7 -11.10 8.15 18.36
N ARG A 8 -10.54 7.59 19.43
CA ARG A 8 -9.40 6.67 19.44
C ARG A 8 -9.62 5.42 18.59
N TRP A 9 -10.83 4.85 18.60
CA TRP A 9 -11.14 3.61 17.88
C TRP A 9 -11.12 3.79 16.35
N LYS A 10 -11.52 4.97 15.86
CA LYS A 10 -11.43 5.29 14.43
C LYS A 10 -9.98 5.38 13.96
N ASN A 11 -9.09 5.96 14.77
CA ASN A 11 -7.67 6.10 14.41
C ASN A 11 -6.94 4.74 14.35
N ILE A 12 -7.16 3.84 15.30
CA ILE A 12 -6.56 2.49 15.26
C ILE A 12 -7.11 1.65 14.10
N VAL A 13 -8.39 1.77 13.78
CA VAL A 13 -8.99 1.06 12.63
C VAL A 13 -8.48 1.65 11.31
N GLN A 14 -8.34 2.97 11.20
CA GLN A 14 -7.85 3.63 9.97
C GLN A 14 -6.36 3.39 9.73
N VAL A 15 -5.52 3.49 10.77
CA VAL A 15 -4.08 3.18 10.69
C VAL A 15 -3.88 1.68 10.47
N GLY A 16 -4.65 0.83 11.16
CA GLY A 16 -4.63 -0.61 10.98
C GLY A 16 -5.00 -1.03 9.55
N GLY A 17 -6.11 -0.53 9.01
CA GLY A 17 -6.57 -0.90 7.66
C GLY A 17 -5.60 -0.49 6.56
N THR A 18 -4.97 0.68 6.68
CA THR A 18 -3.96 1.14 5.72
C THR A 18 -2.70 0.26 5.77
N ALA A 19 -2.20 -0.04 6.96
CA ALA A 19 -1.03 -0.90 7.15
C ALA A 19 -1.28 -2.34 6.67
N SER A 20 -2.46 -2.89 6.96
CA SER A 20 -2.85 -4.23 6.50
C SER A 20 -2.91 -4.31 4.97
N THR A 21 -3.43 -3.27 4.30
CA THR A 21 -3.50 -3.24 2.83
C THR A 21 -2.11 -3.23 2.20
N MET A 22 -1.17 -2.44 2.73
CA MET A 22 0.22 -2.45 2.27
C MET A 22 0.91 -3.81 2.46
N GLY A 23 0.65 -4.49 3.58
CA GLY A 23 1.14 -5.86 3.80
C GLY A 23 0.55 -6.85 2.78
N LEU A 24 -0.76 -6.74 2.50
CA LEU A 24 -1.44 -7.57 1.51
C LEU A 24 -0.88 -7.37 0.10
N HIS A 25 -0.45 -6.16 -0.28
CA HIS A 25 0.22 -5.93 -1.56
C HIS A 25 1.48 -6.78 -1.72
N ILE A 26 2.36 -6.80 -0.71
CA ILE A 26 3.59 -7.62 -0.75
C ILE A 26 3.24 -9.10 -0.84
N VAL A 27 2.31 -9.57 -0.01
CA VAL A 27 1.89 -10.98 0.00
C VAL A 27 1.27 -11.38 -1.34
N SER A 28 0.44 -10.52 -1.94
CA SER A 28 -0.19 -10.77 -3.24
C SER A 28 0.85 -10.90 -4.36
N ALA A 29 1.88 -10.04 -4.39
CA ALA A 29 2.95 -10.10 -5.38
C ALA A 29 3.77 -11.40 -5.27
N ILE A 30 4.02 -11.86 -4.04
CA ILE A 30 4.71 -13.14 -3.79
C ILE A 30 3.87 -14.32 -4.29
N ILE A 31 2.56 -14.33 -4.02
CA ILE A 31 1.65 -15.38 -4.50
C ILE A 31 1.66 -15.44 -6.03
N VAL A 32 1.58 -14.28 -6.70
CA VAL A 32 1.64 -14.21 -8.17
C VAL A 32 2.98 -14.71 -8.69
N GLY A 33 4.10 -14.31 -8.08
CA GLY A 33 5.44 -14.78 -8.44
C GLY A 33 5.60 -16.29 -8.28
N LEU A 34 5.11 -16.85 -7.18
CA LEU A 34 5.13 -18.30 -6.95
C LEU A 34 4.22 -19.06 -7.91
N THR A 35 3.03 -18.53 -8.20
CA THR A 35 2.07 -19.16 -9.14
C THR A 35 2.66 -19.20 -10.55
N LEU A 36 3.24 -18.09 -11.02
CA LEU A 36 3.93 -18.04 -12.30
C LEU A 36 5.18 -18.93 -12.31
N GLY A 37 5.97 -18.89 -11.23
CA GLY A 37 7.16 -19.72 -11.07
C GLY A 37 6.83 -21.20 -11.13
N TYR A 38 5.74 -21.63 -10.48
CA TYR A 38 5.28 -23.03 -10.49
C TYR A 38 4.81 -23.47 -11.88
N PHE A 39 4.02 -22.63 -12.56
CA PHE A 39 3.58 -22.91 -13.93
C PHE A 39 4.76 -23.05 -14.90
N LEU A 40 5.80 -22.23 -14.73
CA LEU A 40 7.00 -22.26 -15.55
C LEU A 40 7.92 -23.44 -15.21
N ASP A 41 8.02 -23.82 -13.93
CA ASP A 41 8.77 -25.00 -13.48
C ASP A 41 8.16 -26.29 -14.07
N ASP A 42 6.82 -26.38 -14.11
CA ASP A 42 6.08 -27.49 -14.73
C ASP A 42 6.29 -27.55 -16.25
N TYR A 43 6.31 -26.39 -16.92
CA TYR A 43 6.52 -26.32 -18.37
C TYR A 43 7.96 -26.64 -18.80
N PHE A 44 8.96 -26.21 -18.02
CA PHE A 44 10.38 -26.44 -18.33
C PHE A 44 10.93 -27.74 -17.74
N GLY A 45 10.19 -28.41 -16.85
CA GLY A 45 10.61 -29.65 -16.19
C GLY A 45 11.88 -29.46 -15.34
N THR A 46 12.23 -28.22 -15.02
CA THR A 46 13.34 -27.91 -14.13
C THR A 46 12.92 -28.28 -12.71
N LYS A 47 13.80 -28.93 -11.95
CA LYS A 47 13.66 -29.06 -10.49
C LYS A 47 13.57 -27.64 -9.89
N PRO A 48 13.15 -27.42 -8.61
CA PRO A 48 12.49 -26.20 -8.09
C PRO A 48 13.38 -24.94 -7.98
N TYR A 49 14.18 -24.68 -9.00
CA TYR A 49 15.09 -23.57 -9.17
C TYR A 49 14.36 -22.39 -9.79
N LEU A 50 13.43 -22.63 -10.71
CA LEU A 50 12.67 -21.57 -11.38
C LEU A 50 11.70 -20.89 -10.40
N ILE A 51 11.03 -21.67 -9.55
CA ILE A 51 10.21 -21.16 -8.44
C ILE A 51 11.06 -20.30 -7.49
N MET A 52 12.29 -20.71 -7.17
CA MET A 52 13.17 -19.95 -6.27
C MET A 52 13.56 -18.59 -6.86
N ILE A 53 13.88 -18.54 -8.16
CA ILE A 53 14.17 -17.28 -8.86
C ILE A 53 12.93 -16.39 -8.94
N PHE A 54 11.78 -16.95 -9.33
CA PHE A 54 10.53 -16.20 -9.41
C PHE A 54 10.01 -15.74 -8.05
N PHE A 55 10.31 -16.49 -6.97
CA PHE A 55 10.04 -16.06 -5.61
C PHE A 55 10.83 -14.81 -5.25
N VAL A 56 12.15 -14.80 -5.52
CA VAL A 56 12.99 -13.61 -5.29
C VAL A 56 12.50 -12.42 -6.12
N LEU A 57 12.16 -12.65 -7.39
CA LEU A 57 11.60 -11.61 -8.26
C LEU A 57 10.24 -11.10 -7.74
N GLY A 58 9.38 -11.99 -7.25
CA GLY A 58 8.09 -11.64 -6.65
C GLY A 58 8.24 -10.80 -5.39
N VAL A 59 9.20 -11.15 -4.52
CA VAL A 59 9.57 -10.34 -3.34
C VAL A 59 10.09 -8.97 -3.79
N MET A 60 11.03 -8.91 -4.74
CA MET A 60 11.56 -7.65 -5.26
C MET A 60 10.46 -6.77 -5.88
N ALA A 61 9.52 -7.35 -6.63
CA ALA A 61 8.39 -6.66 -7.20
C ALA A 61 7.46 -6.08 -6.12
N GLY A 62 7.13 -6.87 -5.10
CA GLY A 62 6.33 -6.43 -3.95
C GLY A 62 6.97 -5.25 -3.20
N PHE A 63 8.28 -5.34 -2.93
CA PHE A 63 9.03 -4.25 -2.31
C PHE A 63 9.06 -2.99 -3.18
N LYS A 64 9.27 -3.13 -4.50
CA LYS A 64 9.26 -1.99 -5.43
C LYS A 64 7.90 -1.28 -5.45
N MET A 65 6.80 -2.03 -5.41
CA MET A 65 5.43 -1.49 -5.36
C MET A 65 5.21 -0.68 -4.08
N VAL A 66 5.56 -1.24 -2.92
CA VAL A 66 5.44 -0.54 -1.64
C VAL A 66 6.33 0.69 -1.56
N TRP A 67 7.56 0.63 -2.08
CA TRP A 67 8.45 1.79 -2.10
C TRP A 67 7.84 2.94 -2.89
N GLU A 68 7.26 2.64 -4.04
CA GLU A 68 6.59 3.63 -4.87
C GLU A 68 5.35 4.22 -4.19
N ASP A 69 4.54 3.38 -3.55
CA ASP A 69 3.36 3.80 -2.78
C ASP A 69 3.75 4.67 -1.58
N PHE A 70 4.82 4.32 -0.87
CA PHE A 70 5.33 5.08 0.27
C PHE A 70 5.82 6.47 -0.17
N ARG A 71 6.52 6.55 -1.32
CA ARG A 71 6.97 7.82 -1.90
C ARG A 71 5.79 8.66 -2.40
N LYS A 72 4.77 8.04 -2.98
CA LYS A 72 3.53 8.71 -3.38
C LYS A 72 2.77 9.25 -2.16
N LEU A 73 2.72 8.50 -1.06
CA LEU A 73 2.06 8.94 0.17
C LEU A 73 2.75 10.15 0.79
N GLN A 74 4.09 10.17 0.86
CA GLN A 74 4.85 11.33 1.34
C GLN A 74 4.54 12.59 0.52
N ARG A 75 4.56 12.48 -0.82
CA ARG A 75 4.22 13.61 -1.71
C ARG A 75 2.76 14.06 -1.60
N ARG A 76 1.82 13.13 -1.37
CA ARG A 76 0.40 13.46 -1.18
C ARG A 76 0.13 14.13 0.17
N GLN A 77 0.84 13.77 1.23
CA GLN A 77 0.72 14.44 2.53
C GLN A 77 1.17 15.91 2.46
N GLU A 78 2.23 16.19 1.69
CA GLU A 78 2.72 17.56 1.46
C GLU A 78 1.78 18.38 0.55
N GLY A 79 1.22 17.78 -0.51
CA GLY A 79 0.32 18.46 -1.44
C GLY A 79 -1.11 18.68 -0.92
N GLN A 80 -1.61 17.81 -0.05
CA GLN A 80 -2.97 17.93 0.48
C GLN A 80 -3.09 18.96 1.61
N GLN A 81 -2.06 19.12 2.47
CA GLN A 81 -2.08 20.18 3.49
C GLN A 81 -2.09 21.59 2.90
N HIS A 82 -1.38 21.80 1.78
CA HIS A 82 -1.26 23.13 1.17
C HIS A 82 -2.50 23.54 0.36
N GLY A 83 -3.26 22.57 -0.18
CA GLY A 83 -4.52 22.83 -0.90
C GLY A 83 -5.67 23.28 0.02
N SER A 84 -5.73 22.74 1.25
CA SER A 84 -6.75 23.11 2.24
C SER A 84 -6.56 24.53 2.80
N LEU A 85 -5.31 24.97 3.01
CA LEU A 85 -5.02 26.34 3.48
C LEU A 85 -5.38 27.41 2.44
N LYS A 86 -5.19 27.10 1.15
CA LYS A 86 -5.54 28.03 0.06
C LYS A 86 -7.06 28.16 -0.12
N GLN A 87 -7.80 27.09 0.13
CA GLN A 87 -9.26 27.08 0.00
C GLN A 87 -9.98 27.80 1.16
N GLU A 88 -9.37 27.84 2.35
CA GLU A 88 -9.86 28.64 3.49
C GLU A 88 -9.57 30.15 3.29
N GLY A 89 -8.37 30.50 2.81
CA GLY A 89 -8.01 31.89 2.56
C GLY A 89 -8.80 32.56 1.43
N GLU A 90 -9.15 31.81 0.38
CA GLU A 90 -9.92 32.33 -0.76
C GLU A 90 -11.42 32.48 -0.44
N LYS A 91 -11.96 31.69 0.49
CA LYS A 91 -13.34 31.84 0.98
C LYS A 91 -13.52 33.03 1.94
N SER A 92 -12.47 33.41 2.67
CA SER A 92 -12.54 34.51 3.63
C SER A 92 -12.27 35.89 3.04
N ALA A 93 -11.79 35.97 1.79
CA ALA A 93 -11.45 37.22 1.11
C ALA A 93 -12.46 37.63 0.02
N GLY A 94 -13.55 36.87 -0.12
CA GLY A 94 -14.60 37.09 -1.13
C GLY A 94 -15.96 37.49 -0.56
N ASP A 95 -16.04 37.77 0.74
CA ASP A 95 -17.28 38.15 1.45
C ASP A 95 -17.28 39.62 1.93
N ASP A 96 -16.34 40.43 1.44
CA ASP A 96 -16.21 41.87 1.75
C ASP A 96 -16.61 42.77 0.56
#